data_AF-A0A8H5HCX3-F1
#
_entry.id   AF-A0A8H5HCX3-F1
#
_cell.length_a   1.000
_cell.length_b   1.000
_cell.length_c   1.000
_cell.angle_alpha   90.00
_cell.angle_beta   90.00
_cell.angle_gamma   90.00
#
_symmetry.space_group_name_H-M   'P 1'
#
loop_
_entity.id
_entity.type
_entity.pdbx_description
1 polymer ?
#
loop_
_entity_poly.entity_id
_entity_poly.type
_entity_poly.pdbx_seq_one_letter_code
_entity_poly.pdbx_strand_id
1 'polypeptide(L)'
;MLATISPFIRKTLLSQQPTIYSAFRSQIRQIASSSSCAQRPSLSQGRTTPPEETWNNLIGKTVVASGKQEALTPEEIWREKSAKAKWTLERDPPASAYSGRSVKVLGGNVADAYARLHSILQRNKVRAQLRRAERHEKKGEKRRRLESERWRRQFAHEVRKKVQLVTKIRNRGA
;
A
#
# COMPACT_ATOMS: atom_id res chain seq x y z
N MET A 1 59.96 -39.07 5.58
CA MET A 1 59.66 -39.33 4.16
C MET A 1 58.13 -39.34 4.01
N LEU A 2 57.56 -38.26 3.45
CA LEU A 2 56.81 -38.23 2.16
C LEU A 2 55.44 -38.94 2.25
N ALA A 3 54.31 -38.50 1.68
CA ALA A 3 53.77 -37.26 1.11
C ALA A 3 52.34 -37.64 0.62
N THR A 4 51.39 -36.71 0.69
CA THR A 4 50.27 -36.49 -0.26
C THR A 4 49.30 -37.64 -0.63
N ILE A 5 48.02 -37.49 -0.26
CA ILE A 5 46.89 -38.06 -0.99
C ILE A 5 46.17 -36.92 -1.70
N SER A 6 46.26 -36.90 -3.04
CA SER A 6 45.60 -35.96 -3.94
C SER A 6 44.18 -36.43 -4.27
N PRO A 7 43.17 -35.54 -4.38
CA PRO A 7 41.85 -35.86 -4.88
C PRO A 7 41.73 -35.48 -6.35
N PHE A 8 41.57 -36.46 -7.25
CA PHE A 8 41.11 -36.18 -8.60
C PHE A 8 40.30 -37.34 -9.17
N ILE A 9 39.34 -36.99 -10.03
CA ILE A 9 38.52 -37.86 -10.88
C ILE A 9 37.18 -38.29 -10.27
N ARG A 10 36.16 -37.44 -10.44
CA ARG A 10 34.87 -37.88 -11.02
C ARG A 10 34.42 -36.87 -12.07
N LYS A 11 34.62 -37.22 -13.34
CA LYS A 11 33.92 -36.66 -14.50
C LYS A 11 32.71 -37.54 -14.77
N THR A 12 31.50 -36.98 -14.77
CA THR A 12 30.25 -37.47 -15.39
C THR A 12 29.21 -36.36 -15.14
N LEU A 13 28.32 -35.92 -16.02
CA LEU A 13 28.00 -36.14 -17.42
C LEU A 13 27.27 -34.87 -17.89
N LEU A 14 27.39 -34.55 -19.18
CA LEU A 14 26.60 -33.56 -19.90
C LEU A 14 25.11 -33.69 -19.56
N SER A 15 24.51 -32.59 -19.11
CA SER A 15 23.06 -32.39 -19.14
C SER A 15 22.80 -31.07 -19.85
N GLN A 16 22.19 -31.21 -21.02
CA GLN A 16 21.90 -30.21 -22.01
C GLN A 16 20.89 -29.18 -21.46
N GLN A 17 21.18 -27.90 -21.66
CA GLN A 17 20.21 -26.82 -21.46
C GLN A 17 19.40 -26.65 -22.75
N PRO A 18 18.05 -26.73 -22.73
CA PRO A 18 17.28 -26.19 -23.83
C PRO A 18 17.12 -24.67 -23.67
N THR A 19 17.66 -23.95 -24.65
CA THR A 19 17.29 -22.56 -24.97
C THR A 19 15.82 -22.51 -25.37
N ILE A 20 14.97 -21.92 -24.53
CA ILE A 20 13.61 -21.52 -24.93
C ILE A 20 13.65 -20.04 -25.29
N TYR A 21 14.05 -19.76 -26.53
CA TYR A 21 13.66 -18.53 -27.21
C TYR A 21 12.29 -18.79 -27.83
N SER A 22 11.22 -18.23 -27.25
CA SER A 22 9.93 -18.12 -27.93
C SER A 22 9.76 -16.70 -28.46
N ALA A 23 9.86 -16.60 -29.77
CA ALA A 23 9.45 -15.47 -30.58
C ALA A 23 7.92 -15.24 -30.52
N PHE A 24 7.47 -14.21 -31.25
CA PHE A 24 6.09 -13.81 -31.57
C PHE A 24 5.44 -12.75 -30.66
N ARG A 25 5.84 -11.50 -30.91
CA ARG A 25 5.00 -10.33 -30.63
C ARG A 25 4.13 -10.10 -31.87
N SER A 26 2.97 -10.74 -31.91
CA SER A 26 1.99 -10.58 -32.98
C SER A 26 1.39 -9.17 -32.96
N GLN A 27 1.57 -8.47 -34.07
CA GLN A 27 0.77 -7.35 -34.54
C GLN A 27 -0.73 -7.63 -34.33
N ILE A 28 -1.41 -6.82 -33.53
CA ILE A 28 -2.87 -6.75 -33.57
C ILE A 28 -3.27 -5.41 -34.17
N ARG A 29 -4.07 -5.57 -35.21
CA ARG A 29 -4.51 -4.61 -36.21
C ARG A 29 -5.43 -3.55 -35.61
N GLN A 30 -5.32 -2.37 -36.21
CA GLN A 30 -6.41 -1.41 -36.33
C GLN A 30 -7.65 -2.12 -36.90
N ILE A 31 -8.81 -1.94 -36.26
CA ILE A 31 -10.11 -2.17 -36.88
C ILE A 31 -10.91 -0.89 -36.78
N ALA A 32 -11.48 -0.58 -37.93
CA ALA A 32 -12.13 0.64 -38.33
C ALA A 32 -13.41 0.98 -37.56
N SER A 33 -13.71 2.26 -37.64
CA SER A 33 -15.03 2.88 -37.56
C SER A 33 -16.12 2.06 -38.26
N SER A 34 -17.27 1.90 -37.60
CA SER A 34 -18.57 1.88 -38.29
C SER A 34 -19.62 2.51 -37.38
N SER A 35 -20.22 3.57 -37.90
CA SER A 35 -21.43 4.21 -37.40
C SER A 35 -22.61 3.27 -37.63
N SER A 36 -23.43 3.02 -36.61
CA SER A 36 -24.80 2.55 -36.84
C SER A 36 -25.71 3.09 -35.74
N CYS A 37 -26.54 4.02 -36.19
CA CYS A 37 -27.70 4.58 -35.53
C CYS A 37 -28.68 3.47 -35.14
N ALA A 38 -28.82 3.19 -33.84
CA ALA A 38 -29.96 2.46 -33.31
C ALA A 38 -30.84 3.46 -32.55
N GLN A 39 -31.98 3.81 -33.16
CA GLN A 39 -33.01 4.66 -32.57
C GLN A 39 -33.57 3.97 -31.32
N ARG A 40 -33.51 4.68 -30.20
CA ARG A 40 -34.05 4.23 -28.90
C ARG A 40 -35.49 4.73 -28.79
N PRO A 41 -36.48 3.88 -28.49
CA PRO A 41 -37.85 4.36 -28.28
C PRO A 41 -37.91 5.23 -27.02
N SER A 42 -38.44 6.44 -27.17
CA SER A 42 -38.63 7.41 -26.09
C SER A 42 -39.80 6.99 -25.20
N LEU A 43 -39.51 6.33 -24.09
CA LEU A 43 -40.45 6.19 -22.97
C LEU A 43 -40.46 7.49 -22.16
N SER A 44 -41.35 8.40 -22.54
CA SER A 44 -41.72 9.54 -21.70
C SER A 44 -42.63 9.04 -20.57
N GLN A 45 -42.04 8.67 -19.44
CA GLN A 45 -42.79 8.62 -18.18
C GLN A 45 -42.31 9.78 -17.31
N GLY A 46 -43.25 10.68 -17.01
CA GLY A 46 -43.04 11.87 -16.22
C GLY A 46 -42.49 11.53 -14.84
N ARG A 47 -41.19 11.76 -14.67
CA ARG A 47 -40.56 11.83 -13.35
C ARG A 47 -40.91 13.22 -12.82
N THR A 48 -41.82 13.30 -11.85
CA THR A 48 -42.01 14.51 -11.04
C THR A 48 -40.68 14.83 -10.38
N THR A 49 -39.97 15.84 -10.90
CA THR A 49 -38.78 16.37 -10.25
C THR A 49 -39.22 17.02 -8.94
N PRO A 50 -38.69 16.62 -7.77
CA PRO A 50 -38.87 17.42 -6.57
C PRO A 50 -38.32 18.83 -6.83
N PRO A 51 -38.87 19.88 -6.18
CA PRO A 51 -38.47 21.26 -6.41
C PRO A 51 -36.94 21.40 -6.35
N GLU A 52 -36.38 22.06 -7.37
CA GLU A 52 -34.94 22.26 -7.62
C GLU A 52 -34.18 22.81 -6.39
N GLU A 53 -34.90 23.47 -5.49
CA GLU A 53 -34.41 24.01 -4.23
C GLU A 53 -33.91 22.94 -3.24
N THR A 54 -34.43 21.71 -3.33
CA THR A 54 -34.12 20.65 -2.36
C THR A 54 -32.70 20.10 -2.54
N TRP A 55 -32.19 20.10 -3.77
CA TRP A 55 -30.81 19.65 -4.08
C TRP A 55 -29.78 20.76 -3.87
N ASN A 56 -30.14 22.01 -4.19
CA ASN A 56 -29.26 23.16 -3.98
C ASN A 56 -29.01 23.42 -2.48
N ASN A 57 -29.99 23.16 -1.62
CA ASN A 57 -29.82 23.32 -0.17
C ASN A 57 -28.99 22.19 0.49
N LEU A 58 -28.96 21.00 -0.10
CA LEU A 58 -28.15 19.89 0.41
C LEU A 58 -26.68 20.00 -0.01
N ILE A 59 -26.42 20.51 -1.22
CA ILE A 59 -25.08 20.75 -1.76
C ILE A 59 -24.51 22.09 -1.27
N GLY A 60 -25.34 23.13 -1.16
CA GLY A 60 -24.91 24.48 -0.74
C GLY A 60 -24.44 24.55 0.70
N LYS A 61 -24.90 23.68 1.60
CA LYS A 61 -24.53 23.71 3.02
C LYS A 61 -23.15 23.13 3.33
N THR A 62 -22.56 22.32 2.44
CA THR A 62 -21.22 21.75 2.64
C THR A 62 -20.09 22.54 1.96
N VAL A 63 -20.41 23.49 1.08
CA VAL A 63 -19.40 24.25 0.31
C VAL A 63 -19.00 25.57 1.01
N VAL A 64 -19.74 26.01 2.04
CA VAL A 64 -19.58 27.35 2.64
C VAL A 64 -18.47 27.44 3.72
N ALA A 65 -17.64 26.41 3.95
CA ALA A 65 -16.54 26.55 4.92
C ALA A 65 -15.21 25.85 4.57
N SER A 66 -14.98 25.49 3.32
CA SER A 66 -13.61 25.28 2.84
C SER A 66 -13.25 26.48 1.98
N GLY A 67 -12.92 27.61 2.62
CA GLY A 67 -12.23 28.70 1.93
C GLY A 67 -11.11 28.10 1.11
N LYS A 68 -10.93 28.57 -0.14
CA LYS A 68 -9.86 28.13 -1.04
C LYS A 68 -8.55 28.11 -0.26
N GLN A 69 -8.13 26.94 0.24
CA GLN A 69 -6.77 26.79 0.70
C GLN A 69 -5.97 26.81 -0.58
N GLU A 70 -5.30 27.92 -0.85
CA GLU A 70 -4.26 27.94 -1.87
C GLU A 70 -3.40 26.71 -1.62
N ALA A 71 -3.27 25.87 -2.64
CA ALA A 71 -2.55 24.61 -2.50
C ALA A 71 -1.11 24.95 -2.19
N LEU A 72 -0.78 24.99 -0.88
CA LEU A 72 0.55 25.27 -0.37
C LEU A 72 1.54 24.42 -1.16
N THR A 73 2.63 25.04 -1.56
CA THR A 73 3.70 24.30 -2.24
C THR A 73 4.16 23.16 -1.33
N PRO A 74 4.57 22.00 -1.88
CA PRO A 74 5.12 20.90 -1.08
C PRO A 74 6.23 21.36 -0.12
N GLU A 75 7.03 22.33 -0.55
CA GLU A 75 8.07 22.99 0.24
C GLU A 75 7.50 23.73 1.44
N GLU A 76 6.41 24.49 1.28
CA GLU A 76 5.74 25.20 2.36
C GLU A 76 5.12 24.24 3.38
N ILE A 77 4.45 23.18 2.90
CA ILE A 77 3.90 22.11 3.76
C ILE A 77 5.02 21.46 4.57
N TRP A 78 6.17 21.19 3.94
CA TRP A 78 7.32 20.62 4.63
C TRP A 78 7.91 21.59 5.65
N ARG A 79 8.05 22.87 5.30
CA ARG A 79 8.56 23.93 6.18
C ARG A 79 7.68 24.08 7.42
N GLU A 80 6.36 24.12 7.25
CA GLU A 80 5.41 24.21 8.36
C GLU A 80 5.49 22.95 9.26
N LYS A 81 5.47 21.76 8.66
CA LYS A 81 5.56 20.50 9.42
C LYS A 81 6.87 20.38 10.18
N SER A 82 7.98 20.76 9.57
CA SER A 82 9.30 20.73 10.20
C SER A 82 9.43 21.77 11.31
N ALA A 83 8.93 22.99 11.12
CA ALA A 83 8.88 24.01 12.15
C ALA A 83 8.04 23.54 13.36
N LYS A 84 6.86 22.96 13.12
CA LYS A 84 6.00 22.39 14.16
C LYS A 84 6.67 21.23 14.89
N ALA A 85 7.33 20.34 14.16
CA ALA A 85 8.07 19.21 14.76
C ALA A 85 9.23 19.70 15.63
N LYS A 86 9.99 20.71 15.16
CA LYS A 86 11.08 21.33 15.91
C LYS A 86 10.56 21.99 17.20
N TRP A 87 9.51 22.80 17.10
CA TRP A 87 8.87 23.42 18.26
C TRP A 87 8.38 22.38 19.28
N THR A 88 7.78 21.28 18.80
CA THR A 88 7.34 20.18 19.68
C THR A 88 8.51 19.51 20.38
N LEU A 89 9.62 19.31 19.67
CA LEU A 89 10.82 18.66 20.20
C LEU A 89 11.55 19.53 21.23
N GLU A 90 11.58 20.85 21.01
CA GLU A 90 12.15 21.82 21.95
C GLU A 90 11.33 21.89 23.24
N ARG A 91 10.01 21.87 23.13
CA ARG A 91 9.10 21.89 24.29
C ARG A 91 9.13 20.58 25.07
N ASP A 92 9.02 19.46 24.36
CA ASP A 92 8.88 18.12 24.92
C ASP A 92 9.98 17.18 24.36
N PRO A 93 11.24 17.32 24.82
CA PRO A 93 12.30 16.44 24.38
C PRO A 93 11.98 14.98 24.78
N PRO A 94 12.29 13.99 23.93
CA PRO A 94 12.03 12.60 24.25
C PRO A 94 12.88 12.19 25.47
N ALA A 95 12.23 11.91 26.58
CA ALA A 95 12.90 11.71 27.88
C ALA A 95 13.84 10.49 27.90
N SER A 96 13.60 9.47 27.06
CA SER A 96 14.45 8.26 27.02
C SER A 96 14.35 7.52 25.68
N ALA A 97 15.25 6.57 25.45
CA ALA A 97 15.21 5.61 24.33
C ALA A 97 13.92 4.76 24.28
N TYR A 98 13.13 4.79 25.35
CA TYR A 98 11.85 4.10 25.47
C TYR A 98 10.65 5.01 25.25
N SER A 99 10.83 6.32 25.03
CA SER A 99 9.73 7.28 24.89
C SER A 99 8.71 6.88 23.80
N GLY A 100 9.16 6.24 22.71
CA GLY A 100 8.28 5.73 21.64
C GLY A 100 7.59 4.38 21.92
N ARG A 101 7.84 3.79 23.10
CA ARG A 101 7.30 2.49 23.56
C ARG A 101 6.65 2.60 24.96
N SER A 102 6.45 3.82 25.44
CA SER A 102 5.79 4.11 26.71
C SER A 102 4.39 4.68 26.47
N VAL A 103 3.42 4.24 27.26
CA VAL A 103 2.04 4.75 27.22
C VAL A 103 1.63 5.12 28.64
N LYS A 104 1.16 6.35 28.84
CA LYS A 104 0.63 6.79 30.14
C LYS A 104 -0.74 6.14 30.38
N VAL A 105 -0.94 5.60 31.58
CA VAL A 105 -2.25 5.10 32.01
C VAL A 105 -3.13 6.29 32.39
N LEU A 106 -4.29 6.43 31.74
CA LEU A 106 -5.25 7.50 32.01
C LEU A 106 -6.45 6.91 32.76
N GLY A 107 -6.89 7.57 33.83
CA GLY A 107 -8.08 7.17 34.58
C GLY A 107 -8.03 5.76 35.18
N GLY A 108 -6.83 5.25 35.50
CA GLY A 108 -6.65 3.90 36.06
C GLY A 108 -6.95 2.75 35.09
N ASN A 109 -7.33 3.03 33.83
CA ASN A 109 -7.64 1.98 32.86
C ASN A 109 -6.37 1.39 32.23
N VAL A 110 -5.80 0.41 32.93
CA VAL A 110 -4.58 -0.29 32.50
C VAL A 110 -4.82 -1.13 31.25
N ALA A 111 -6.00 -1.72 31.10
CA ALA A 111 -6.33 -2.59 29.96
C ALA A 111 -6.26 -1.83 28.63
N ASP A 112 -6.85 -0.64 28.56
CA ASP A 112 -6.80 0.21 27.38
C ASP A 112 -5.38 0.72 27.09
N ALA A 113 -4.65 1.16 28.13
CA ALA A 113 -3.25 1.56 27.98
C ALA A 113 -2.38 0.42 27.43
N TYR A 114 -2.61 -0.82 27.87
CA TYR A 114 -1.93 -2.00 27.37
C TYR A 114 -2.30 -2.34 25.92
N ALA A 115 -3.57 -2.23 25.53
CA ALA A 115 -4.01 -2.43 24.15
C ALA A 115 -3.39 -1.39 23.19
N ARG A 116 -3.30 -0.12 23.63
CA ARG A 116 -2.60 0.94 22.91
C ARG A 116 -1.11 0.64 22.77
N LEU A 117 -0.44 0.24 23.85
CA LEU A 117 0.96 -0.18 23.82
C LEU A 117 1.17 -1.36 22.86
N HIS A 118 0.30 -2.36 22.91
CA HIS A 118 0.34 -3.51 22.00
C HIS A 118 0.28 -3.06 20.52
N SER A 119 -0.66 -2.18 20.20
CA SER A 119 -0.82 -1.63 18.84
C SER A 119 0.42 -0.87 18.36
N ILE A 120 1.06 -0.09 19.25
CA ILE A 120 2.31 0.61 18.97
C ILE A 120 3.43 -0.39 18.63
N LEU A 121 3.60 -1.44 19.44
CA LEU A 121 4.62 -2.46 19.21
C LEU A 121 4.40 -3.25 17.92
N GLN A 122 3.14 -3.49 17.54
CA GLN A 122 2.79 -4.15 16.26
C GLN A 122 3.11 -3.26 15.07
N ARG A 123 2.72 -1.98 15.11
CA ARG A 123 3.01 -1.01 14.04
C ARG A 123 4.51 -0.88 13.79
N ASN A 124 5.29 -0.80 14.87
CA ASN A 124 6.75 -0.72 14.83
C ASN A 124 7.42 -2.07 14.56
N LYS A 125 6.65 -3.16 14.46
CA LYS A 125 7.12 -4.54 14.19
C LYS A 125 8.17 -5.06 15.17
N VAL A 126 8.18 -4.56 16.41
CA VAL A 126 9.21 -4.87 17.42
C VAL A 126 9.24 -6.37 17.72
N ARG A 127 8.06 -6.98 17.96
CA ARG A 127 7.95 -8.42 18.27
C ARG A 127 8.40 -9.29 17.09
N ALA A 128 8.03 -8.92 15.86
CA ALA A 128 8.46 -9.64 14.67
C ALA A 128 9.97 -9.53 14.43
N GLN A 129 10.57 -8.37 14.71
CA GLN A 129 12.01 -8.19 14.64
C GLN A 129 12.74 -8.99 15.71
N LEU A 130 12.23 -8.99 16.95
CA LEU A 130 12.78 -9.77 18.05
C LEU A 130 12.86 -11.25 17.68
N ARG A 131 11.74 -11.83 17.23
CA ARG A 131 11.72 -13.25 16.78
C ARG A 131 12.67 -13.56 15.63
N ARG A 132 12.90 -12.59 14.73
CA ARG A 132 13.84 -12.75 13.61
C ARG A 132 15.30 -12.58 14.05
N ALA A 133 15.54 -11.85 15.12
CA ALA A 133 16.86 -11.59 15.67
C ALA A 133 17.33 -12.67 16.65
N GLU A 134 16.41 -13.48 17.20
CA GLU A 134 16.72 -14.63 18.07
C GLU A 134 17.75 -15.59 17.47
N ARG A 135 17.78 -15.75 16.13
CA ARG A 135 18.76 -16.59 15.42
C ARG A 135 19.36 -15.85 14.25
N HIS A 136 20.61 -16.15 13.94
CA HIS A 136 21.29 -15.58 12.79
C HIS A 136 20.66 -16.07 11.47
N GLU A 137 20.13 -15.14 10.68
CA GLU A 137 19.70 -15.37 9.30
C GLU A 137 20.84 -15.03 8.34
N LYS A 138 21.24 -16.00 7.50
CA LYS A 138 22.26 -15.79 6.46
C LYS A 138 21.85 -14.63 5.54
N LYS A 139 22.82 -13.82 5.10
CA LYS A 139 22.57 -12.63 4.25
C LYS A 139 21.78 -12.94 2.97
N GLY A 140 22.07 -14.06 2.30
CA GLY A 140 21.37 -14.50 1.08
C GLY A 140 19.91 -14.84 1.35
N GLU A 141 19.64 -15.62 2.38
CA GLU A 141 18.27 -15.98 2.80
C GLU A 141 17.47 -14.74 3.21
N LYS A 142 18.09 -13.80 3.94
CA LYS A 142 17.48 -12.51 4.29
C LYS A 142 17.05 -11.71 3.06
N ARG A 143 17.87 -11.69 2.01
CA ARG A 143 17.54 -11.00 0.75
C ARG A 143 16.35 -11.65 0.05
N ARG A 144 16.39 -12.97 -0.14
CA ARG A 144 15.30 -13.76 -0.75
C ARG A 144 13.99 -13.60 0.02
N ARG A 145 14.04 -13.63 1.36
CA ARG A 145 12.88 -13.38 2.22
C ARG A 145 12.32 -11.98 1.99
N LEU A 146 13.14 -10.94 2.06
CA LEU A 146 12.67 -9.56 1.88
C LEU A 146 12.07 -9.32 0.49
N GLU A 147 12.64 -9.91 -0.55
CA GLU A 147 12.11 -9.87 -1.91
C GLU A 147 10.73 -10.53 -2.01
N SER A 148 10.60 -11.78 -1.52
CA SER A 148 9.32 -12.49 -1.51
C SER A 148 8.25 -11.79 -0.65
N GLU A 149 8.64 -11.14 0.45
CA GLU A 149 7.74 -10.33 1.26
C GLU A 149 7.27 -9.07 0.52
N ARG A 150 8.16 -8.38 -0.20
CA ARG A 150 7.79 -7.21 -1.01
C ARG A 150 6.82 -7.60 -2.11
N TRP A 151 7.12 -8.67 -2.84
CA TRP A 151 6.27 -9.16 -3.92
C TRP A 151 4.87 -9.53 -3.41
N ARG A 152 4.77 -10.29 -2.31
CA ARG A 152 3.46 -10.63 -1.71
C ARG A 152 2.65 -9.40 -1.30
N ARG A 153 3.31 -8.36 -0.77
CA ARG A 153 2.65 -7.10 -0.40
C ARG A 153 2.14 -6.35 -1.63
N GLN A 154 2.95 -6.25 -2.68
CA GLN A 154 2.56 -5.62 -3.94
C GLN A 154 1.41 -6.38 -4.61
N PHE A 155 1.53 -7.71 -4.71
CA PHE A 155 0.48 -8.56 -5.26
C PHE A 155 -0.84 -8.38 -4.53
N ALA A 156 -0.84 -8.46 -3.19
CA ALA A 156 -2.05 -8.26 -2.38
C ALA A 156 -2.66 -6.87 -2.57
N HIS A 157 -1.83 -5.84 -2.76
CA HIS A 157 -2.29 -4.48 -3.03
C HIS A 157 -2.96 -4.36 -4.40
N GLU A 158 -2.37 -4.93 -5.44
CA GLU A 158 -2.94 -4.93 -6.79
C GLU A 158 -4.24 -5.76 -6.86
N VAL A 159 -4.28 -6.92 -6.19
CA VAL A 159 -5.52 -7.70 -6.04
C VAL A 159 -6.59 -6.87 -5.34
N ARG A 160 -6.26 -6.19 -4.24
CA ARG A 160 -7.21 -5.33 -3.51
C ARG A 160 -7.78 -4.22 -4.40
N LYS A 161 -6.95 -3.54 -5.19
CA LYS A 161 -7.40 -2.50 -6.13
C LYS A 161 -8.39 -3.05 -7.15
N LYS A 162 -8.08 -4.20 -7.75
CA LYS A 162 -8.96 -4.85 -8.73
C LYS A 162 -10.29 -5.27 -8.11
N VAL A 163 -10.28 -5.87 -6.92
CA VAL A 163 -11.50 -6.25 -6.18
C VAL A 163 -12.33 -5.02 -5.82
N GLN A 164 -11.70 -3.94 -5.37
CA GLN A 164 -12.38 -2.67 -5.09
C GLN A 164 -13.04 -2.09 -6.35
N LEU A 165 -12.38 -2.19 -7.51
CA LEU A 165 -12.96 -1.76 -8.78
C LEU A 165 -14.19 -2.58 -9.15
N VAL A 166 -14.09 -3.91 -9.09
CA VAL A 166 -15.23 -4.81 -9.37
C VAL A 166 -16.39 -4.52 -8.41
N THR A 167 -16.11 -4.31 -7.12
CA THR A 167 -17.13 -3.97 -6.13
C THR A 167 -17.82 -2.65 -6.47
N LYS A 168 -17.07 -1.64 -6.92
CA LYS A 168 -17.64 -0.36 -7.37
C LYS A 168 -18.53 -0.51 -8.61
N ILE A 169 -18.13 -1.32 -9.58
CA ILE A 169 -18.92 -1.61 -10.79
C ILE A 169 -20.24 -2.30 -10.40
N ARG A 170 -20.16 -3.34 -9.57
CA ARG A 170 -21.34 -4.05 -9.05
C ARG A 170 -22.29 -3.12 -8.29
N ASN A 171 -21.75 -2.26 -7.42
CA ASN A 171 -22.57 -1.32 -6.65
C ASN A 171 -23.25 -0.25 -7.54
N ARG A 172 -22.74 -0.01 -8.76
CA ARG A 172 -23.35 0.88 -9.74
C ARG A 172 -24.53 0.24 -10.49
N GLY A 173 -24.71 -1.09 -10.39
CA GLY A 173 -25.82 -1.82 -11.01
C GLY A 173 -25.54 -2.34 -12.42
N ALA A 174 -24.29 -2.72 -12.70
CA ALA A 174 -23.94 -3.59 -13.82
C ALA A 174 -24.10 -5.07 -13.43
#